data_AF-A0A662G4H7-F1
#
_entry.id   AF-A0A662G4H7-F1
#
_cell.length_a   1.000
_cell.length_b   1.000
_cell.length_c   1.000
_cell.angle_alpha   90.00
_cell.angle_beta   90.00
_cell.angle_gamma   90.00
#
_symmetry.space_group_name_H-M   'P 1'
#
loop_
_entity.id
_entity.type
_entity.pdbx_description
1 polymer ?
#
loop_
_entity_poly.entity_id
_entity_poly.type
_entity_poly.pdbx_seq_one_letter_code
_entity_poly.pdbx_strand_id
1 'polypeptide(L)'
;MQLRFDENIHICEEQKKILRKILGIPLFLPPLLSTKKLKTLISDFSPPKIITIGDIVTSNLLKNSIYPDIAIVDLKSKRKNIQFFPSIYRKIYKDIFYIDNPA
;
A
#
# COMPACT_ATOMS: atom_id res chain seq x y z
N MET A 1 13.68 0.71 -23.68
CA MET A 1 14.25 -0.41 -22.89
C MET A 1 13.12 -1.11 -22.18
N GLN A 2 12.86 -2.37 -22.50
CA GLN A 2 11.72 -3.15 -22.02
C GLN A 2 12.20 -4.04 -20.87
N LEU A 3 11.59 -3.94 -19.69
CA LEU A 3 11.91 -4.84 -18.57
C LEU A 3 11.41 -6.24 -18.95
N ARG A 4 12.33 -7.20 -19.11
CA ARG A 4 11.99 -8.62 -19.20
C ARG A 4 12.05 -9.19 -17.79
N PHE A 5 10.94 -9.74 -17.33
CA PHE A 5 10.86 -10.46 -16.08
C PHE A 5 10.83 -11.94 -16.43
N ASP A 6 11.88 -12.68 -16.05
CA ASP A 6 11.84 -14.15 -16.05
C ASP A 6 11.09 -14.64 -14.80
N GLU A 7 10.86 -15.95 -14.69
CA GLU A 7 10.21 -16.59 -13.53
C GLU A 7 10.86 -16.20 -12.17
N ASN A 8 12.12 -15.77 -12.22
CA ASN A 8 12.82 -15.12 -11.11
C ASN A 8 13.07 -13.64 -11.43
N ILE A 9 12.51 -12.73 -10.63
CA ILE A 9 12.75 -11.29 -10.76
C ILE A 9 14.17 -10.96 -10.27
N HIS A 10 15.17 -11.11 -11.14
CA HIS A 10 16.53 -10.64 -10.89
C HIS A 10 16.65 -9.17 -11.27
N ILE A 11 16.77 -8.29 -10.26
CA ILE A 11 16.88 -6.83 -10.46
C ILE A 11 18.34 -6.41 -10.35
N CYS A 12 18.98 -6.11 -11.49
CA CYS A 12 20.32 -5.52 -11.52
C CYS A 12 20.29 -4.03 -11.13
N GLU A 13 21.45 -3.44 -10.81
CA GLU A 13 21.53 -2.03 -10.35
C GLU A 13 20.97 -1.01 -11.36
N GLU A 14 21.12 -1.27 -12.66
CA GLU A 14 20.55 -0.40 -13.70
C GLU A 14 19.02 -0.47 -13.72
N GLN A 15 18.46 -1.66 -13.53
CA GLN A 15 17.01 -1.84 -13.42
C GLN A 15 16.47 -1.22 -12.12
N LYS A 16 17.22 -1.27 -11.01
CA LYS A 16 16.85 -0.57 -9.76
C LYS A 16 16.71 0.92 -9.97
N LYS A 17 17.54 1.56 -10.79
CA LYS A 17 17.40 2.99 -11.12
C LYS A 17 16.06 3.30 -11.79
N ILE A 18 15.59 2.41 -12.66
CA ILE A 18 14.29 2.53 -13.34
C ILE A 18 13.15 2.39 -12.33
N LEU A 19 13.23 1.39 -11.45
CA LEU A 19 12.21 1.13 -10.43
C LEU A 19 12.11 2.24 -9.37
N ARG A 20 13.19 3.00 -9.16
CA ARG A 20 13.18 4.18 -8.28
C ARG A 20 12.51 5.40 -8.90
N LYS A 21 12.15 5.37 -10.18
CA LYS A 21 11.43 6.46 -10.82
C LYS A 21 10.07 6.61 -10.16
N ILE A 22 9.79 7.80 -9.64
CA ILE A 22 8.50 8.12 -9.05
C ILE A 22 7.45 8.14 -10.16
N LEU A 23 6.44 7.28 -10.04
CA LEU A 23 5.35 7.13 -11.03
C LEU A 23 4.09 7.94 -10.68
N GLY A 24 4.09 8.68 -9.57
CA GLY A 24 2.93 9.42 -9.08
C GLY A 24 3.30 10.59 -8.20
N ILE A 25 2.37 11.03 -7.35
CA ILE A 25 2.58 12.17 -6.45
C ILE A 25 3.15 11.64 -5.13
N PRO A 26 4.44 11.88 -4.82
CA PRO A 26 4.99 11.43 -3.56
C PRO A 26 4.51 12.33 -2.41
N LEU A 27 4.08 11.72 -1.31
CA LEU A 27 3.67 12.41 -0.09
C LEU A 27 4.72 12.20 1.00
N PHE A 28 5.74 13.05 1.02
CA PHE A 28 6.84 12.99 2.00
C PHE A 28 6.50 13.66 3.35
N LEU A 29 5.22 13.75 3.70
CA LEU A 29 4.77 14.40 4.93
C LEU A 29 4.52 13.37 6.05
N PRO A 30 4.51 13.80 7.32
CA PRO A 30 4.04 12.97 8.43
C PRO A 30 2.65 12.40 8.16
N PRO A 31 2.31 11.21 8.69
CA PRO A 31 1.09 10.48 8.33
C PRO A 31 -0.21 11.29 8.38
N LEU A 32 -0.40 12.14 9.40
CA LEU A 32 -1.59 12.98 9.55
C LEU A 32 -1.72 13.99 8.40
N LEU A 33 -0.62 14.65 8.04
CA LEU A 33 -0.59 15.66 6.98
C LEU A 33 -0.70 15.01 5.60
N SER A 34 -0.02 13.88 5.40
CA SER A 34 -0.16 13.06 4.18
C SER A 34 -1.60 12.62 3.95
N THR A 35 -2.30 12.19 5.01
CA THR A 35 -3.70 11.75 4.89
C THR A 35 -4.65 12.91 4.56
N LYS A 36 -4.43 14.10 5.12
CA LYS A 36 -5.20 15.31 4.74
C LYS A 36 -4.99 15.65 3.27
N LYS A 37 -3.74 15.65 2.79
CA LYS A 37 -3.43 15.93 1.39
C LYS A 37 -4.00 14.86 0.46
N LEU A 38 -3.99 13.60 0.87
CA LEU A 38 -4.61 12.51 0.13
C LEU A 38 -6.13 12.69 0.01
N LYS A 39 -6.84 13.15 1.05
CA LYS A 39 -8.29 13.44 0.95
C LYS A 39 -8.59 14.47 -0.12
N THR A 40 -7.79 15.54 -0.19
CA THR A 40 -7.91 16.54 -1.26
C THR A 40 -7.70 15.90 -2.64
N LEU A 41 -6.65 15.10 -2.82
CA LEU A 41 -6.40 14.40 -4.08
C LEU A 41 -7.53 13.45 -4.46
N ILE A 42 -8.11 12.71 -3.52
CA ILE A 42 -9.26 11.83 -3.77
C ILE A 42 -10.46 12.65 -4.25
N SER A 43 -10.74 13.79 -3.61
CA SER A 43 -11.83 14.68 -4.01
C SER A 43 -11.61 15.24 -5.42
N ASP A 44 -10.40 15.74 -5.70
CA ASP A 44 -10.08 16.42 -6.96
C ASP A 44 -10.06 15.46 -8.15
N PHE A 45 -9.48 14.27 -7.97
CA PHE A 45 -9.32 13.30 -9.05
C PHE A 45 -10.47 12.28 -9.13
N SER A 46 -11.27 12.13 -8.07
CA SER A 46 -12.36 11.15 -7.97
C SER A 46 -11.96 9.77 -8.52
N PRO A 47 -10.89 9.14 -7.98
CA PRO A 47 -10.36 7.91 -8.55
C PRO A 47 -11.39 6.77 -8.44
N PRO A 48 -11.47 5.88 -9.45
CA PRO A 48 -12.46 4.80 -9.45
C PRO A 48 -12.19 3.75 -8.37
N LYS A 49 -10.95 3.67 -7.87
CA LYS A 49 -10.53 2.78 -6.78
C LYS A 49 -9.41 3.42 -5.95
N ILE A 50 -9.40 3.11 -4.66
CA ILE A 50 -8.34 3.41 -3.71
C ILE A 50 -7.72 2.08 -3.27
N ILE A 51 -6.42 1.93 -3.52
CA ILE A 51 -5.65 0.73 -3.16
C ILE A 51 -4.54 1.14 -2.19
N THR A 52 -4.38 0.42 -1.08
CA THR A 52 -3.24 0.59 -0.17
C THR A 52 -2.33 -0.61 -0.17
N ILE A 53 -1.03 -0.36 -0.03
CA ILE A 53 0.00 -1.39 0.10
C ILE A 53 0.80 -1.08 1.37
N GLY A 54 0.85 -2.05 2.30
CA GLY A 54 1.54 -1.97 3.57
C GLY A 54 0.65 -1.62 4.77
N ASP A 55 1.02 -2.15 5.94
CA ASP A 55 0.22 -2.05 7.18
C ASP A 55 0.05 -0.61 7.68
N ILE A 56 1.14 0.18 7.64
CA ILE A 56 1.15 1.54 8.18
C ILE A 56 0.23 2.47 7.38
N VAL A 57 0.33 2.43 6.04
CA VAL A 57 -0.50 3.26 5.17
C VAL A 57 -1.98 2.89 5.35
N THR A 58 -2.28 1.59 5.28
CA THR A 58 -3.63 1.08 5.48
C THR A 58 -4.20 1.50 6.85
N SER A 59 -3.44 1.33 7.93
CA SER A 59 -3.87 1.72 9.28
C SER A 59 -4.16 3.22 9.38
N ASN A 60 -3.32 4.06 8.77
CA ASN A 60 -3.50 5.52 8.82
C ASN A 60 -4.77 5.96 8.07
N LEU A 61 -5.07 5.38 6.91
CA LEU A 61 -6.28 5.72 6.16
C LEU A 61 -7.53 5.31 6.94
N LEU A 62 -7.56 4.07 7.46
CA LEU A 62 -8.68 3.56 8.25
C LEU A 62 -8.96 4.42 9.50
N LYS A 63 -7.92 4.86 10.22
CA LYS A 63 -8.05 5.77 11.37
C LYS A 63 -8.62 7.14 11.01
N ASN A 64 -8.54 7.54 9.75
CA ASN A 64 -9.05 8.81 9.24
C ASN A 64 -10.35 8.64 8.44
N SER A 65 -11.04 7.50 8.61
CA SER A 65 -12.29 7.14 7.95
C SER A 65 -12.20 7.14 6.42
N ILE A 66 -11.03 6.79 5.88
CA ILE A 66 -10.85 6.47 4.47
C ILE A 66 -10.74 4.96 4.38
N TYR A 67 -11.65 4.35 3.64
CA TYR A 67 -11.72 2.90 3.46
C TYR A 67 -11.25 2.56 2.05
N PRO A 68 -10.02 2.05 1.88
CA PRO A 68 -9.56 1.56 0.58
C PRO A 68 -10.49 0.48 0.06
N ASP A 69 -10.67 0.41 -1.26
CA ASP A 69 -11.37 -0.69 -1.92
C ASP A 69 -10.57 -1.99 -1.80
N ILE A 70 -9.24 -1.89 -1.82
CA ILE A 70 -8.31 -3.00 -1.69
C ILE A 70 -7.19 -2.60 -0.72
N ALA A 71 -6.94 -3.43 0.28
CA ALA A 71 -5.81 -3.30 1.19
C ALA A 71 -4.90 -4.51 1.09
N ILE A 72 -3.65 -4.29 0.68
CA ILE A 72 -2.60 -5.30 0.60
C ILE A 72 -1.70 -5.11 1.81
N VAL A 73 -1.66 -6.10 2.70
CA VAL A 73 -0.93 -6.03 3.98
C VAL A 73 -0.15 -7.33 4.21
N ASP A 74 1.02 -7.24 4.85
CA ASP A 74 1.84 -8.40 5.24
C ASP A 74 1.69 -8.71 6.74
N LEU A 75 0.91 -7.91 7.49
CA LEU A 75 0.69 -8.03 8.94
C LEU A 75 1.98 -8.01 9.77
N LYS A 76 3.09 -7.66 9.13
CA LYS A 76 4.44 -7.53 9.68
C LYS A 76 4.90 -6.11 9.44
N SER A 77 4.87 -5.28 10.48
CA SER A 77 5.50 -3.96 10.43
C SER A 77 6.49 -3.82 11.58
N LYS A 78 7.68 -3.28 11.26
CA LYS A 78 8.81 -3.08 12.20
C LYS A 78 9.25 -4.34 12.97
N ARG A 79 9.21 -5.53 12.35
CA ARG A 79 9.65 -6.82 12.94
C ARG A 79 8.95 -7.17 14.28
N LYS A 80 7.71 -6.70 14.49
CA LYS A 80 6.86 -7.12 15.61
C LYS A 80 5.50 -7.56 15.08
N ASN A 81 4.99 -8.68 15.59
CA ASN A 81 3.65 -9.16 15.28
C ASN A 81 2.63 -8.13 15.74
N ILE A 82 1.84 -7.60 14.81
CA ILE A 82 0.75 -6.70 15.18
C ILE A 82 -0.53 -7.52 15.35
N GLN A 83 -0.70 -8.09 16.54
CA GLN A 83 -1.83 -8.98 16.86
C GLN A 83 -3.21 -8.30 16.71
N PHE A 84 -3.28 -6.97 16.74
CA PHE A 84 -4.54 -6.21 16.71
C PHE A 84 -5.16 -6.04 15.31
N PHE A 85 -4.48 -6.44 14.24
CA PHE A 85 -4.87 -6.10 12.86
C PHE A 85 -5.91 -7.03 12.20
N PRO A 86 -5.96 -8.36 12.45
CA PRO A 86 -6.85 -9.24 11.69
C PRO A 86 -8.35 -9.00 11.93
N SER A 87 -8.75 -8.63 13.16
CA SER A 87 -10.16 -8.51 13.53
C SER A 87 -10.83 -7.27 12.95
N ILE A 88 -10.10 -6.15 12.84
CA ILE A 88 -10.65 -4.91 12.25
C ILE A 88 -10.87 -5.06 10.74
N TYR A 89 -9.96 -5.77 10.05
CA TYR A 89 -10.12 -6.03 8.63
C TYR A 89 -11.35 -6.88 8.33
N ARG A 90 -11.61 -7.93 9.13
CA ARG A 90 -12.82 -8.75 8.99
C ARG A 90 -14.14 -7.98 9.20
N LYS A 91 -14.10 -6.86 9.93
CA LYS A 91 -15.29 -6.00 10.10
C LYS A 91 -15.51 -5.06 8.92
N ILE A 92 -14.44 -4.68 8.22
CA ILE A 92 -14.46 -3.68 7.15
C ILE A 92 -14.58 -4.36 5.78
N TYR A 93 -13.84 -5.44 5.58
CA TYR A 93 -13.74 -6.18 4.33
C TYR A 93 -14.48 -7.50 4.43
N LYS A 94 -15.37 -7.74 3.47
CA LYS A 94 -16.09 -9.01 3.33
C LYS A 94 -15.17 -10.12 2.81
N ASP A 95 -14.39 -9.79 1.77
CA ASP A 95 -13.54 -10.74 1.09
C ASP A 95 -12.09 -10.54 1.55
N ILE A 96 -11.47 -11.62 2.05
CA ILE A 96 -10.08 -11.62 2.52
C ILE A 96 -9.36 -12.79 1.88
N PHE A 97 -8.26 -12.49 1.19
CA PHE A 97 -7.41 -13.48 0.55
C PHE A 97 -6.07 -13.54 1.30
N TYR A 98 -5.62 -14.75 1.58
CA TYR A 98 -4.30 -15.01 2.12
C TYR A 98 -3.43 -15.53 0.97
N ILE A 99 -2.30 -14.88 0.75
CA ILE A 99 -1.35 -15.25 -0.31
C ILE A 99 -0.02 -15.51 0.38
N ASP A 100 0.51 -16.71 0.18
CA ASP A 100 1.88 -17.02 0.56
C ASP A 100 2.81 -16.42 -0.51
N ASN A 101 3.63 -15.45 -0.11
CA ASN A 101 4.66 -14.94 -0.99
C ASN A 101 5.77 -16.01 -1.08
N PRO A 102 6.00 -16.65 -2.25
CA PRO A 102 7.10 -17.60 -2.38
C PRO A 102 8.40 -16.87 -2.05
N ALA A 103 9.11 -17.40 -1.04
CA ALA A 103 10.35 -16.86 -0.53
C ALA A 103 11.54 -17.20 -1.43
#